data_AF-A0A330L111-F1
#
_entry.id   AF-A0A330L111-F1
#
_cell.length_a   1.000
_cell.length_b   1.000
_cell.length_c   1.000
_cell.angle_alpha   90.00
_cell.angle_beta   90.00
_cell.angle_gamma   90.00
#
_symmetry.space_group_name_H-M   'P 1'
#
loop_
_entity.id
_entity.type
_entity.pdbx_description
1 polymer ?
#
loop_
_entity_poly.entity_id
_entity_poly.type
_entity_poly.pdbx_seq_one_letter_code
_entity_poly.pdbx_strand_id
1 'polypeptide(L)'
;MSEPKGKTLQLNVRLKSSESSAHPLATNYTNVGVAQGIAYVDFGFIEPALLGAIAKTAKDGQAAPKGLEGHLVTRGAMGVDVLARLHQQIQQVLVSMRDARQGELKT
;
A
#
# COMPACT_ATOMS: atom_id res chain seq x y z
N MET A 1 -26.17 -14.02 17.19
CA MET A 1 -25.42 -14.37 15.97
C MET A 1 -24.03 -13.76 16.11
N SER A 2 -22.97 -14.56 16.13
CA SER A 2 -21.60 -14.06 16.22
C SER A 2 -21.15 -13.61 14.84
N GLU A 3 -20.69 -12.36 14.71
CA GLU A 3 -20.10 -11.84 13.47
C GLU A 3 -18.96 -12.77 13.00
N PRO A 4 -18.83 -13.03 11.69
CA PRO A 4 -17.70 -13.81 11.20
C PRO A 4 -16.41 -13.03 11.51
N LYS A 5 -15.64 -13.52 12.48
CA LYS A 5 -14.29 -13.01 12.79
C LYS A 5 -13.46 -13.10 11.50
N GLY A 6 -13.19 -11.94 10.90
CA GLY A 6 -12.33 -11.85 9.72
C GLY A 6 -10.97 -12.48 10.02
N LYS A 7 -10.58 -13.49 9.24
CA LYS A 7 -9.26 -14.10 9.34
C LYS A 7 -8.24 -13.17 8.69
N THR A 8 -7.31 -12.64 9.49
CA THR A 8 -6.19 -11.86 8.95
C THR A 8 -5.20 -12.80 8.28
N LEU A 9 -4.86 -12.53 7.02
CA LEU A 9 -3.88 -13.29 6.25
C LEU A 9 -2.61 -12.45 6.07
N GLN A 10 -1.47 -13.00 6.46
CA GLN A 10 -0.18 -12.38 6.17
C GLN A 10 0.31 -12.80 4.78
N LEU A 11 0.61 -11.82 3.93
CA LEU A 11 1.05 -12.02 2.55
C LEU A 11 2.38 -11.33 2.33
N ASN A 12 3.35 -12.05 1.77
CA ASN A 12 4.59 -11.44 1.30
C ASN A 12 4.36 -10.79 -0.06
N VAL A 13 4.58 -9.49 -0.16
CA VAL A 13 4.44 -8.76 -1.43
C VAL A 13 5.80 -8.66 -2.10
N ARG A 14 5.87 -9.06 -3.38
CA ARG A 14 7.04 -8.82 -4.23
C ARG A 14 6.63 -7.97 -5.42
N LEU A 15 7.22 -6.79 -5.55
CA LEU A 15 7.01 -5.93 -6.71
C LEU A 15 8.00 -6.30 -7.82
N LYS A 16 7.50 -6.42 -9.05
CA LYS A 16 8.30 -6.64 -10.26
C LYS A 16 8.34 -5.36 -11.09
N SER A 17 9.49 -5.05 -11.67
CA SER A 17 9.60 -3.91 -12.60
C SER A 17 8.61 -4.10 -13.75
N SER A 18 7.73 -3.13 -13.97
CA SER A 18 6.96 -3.05 -15.21
C SER A 18 7.82 -2.41 -16.30
N GLU A 19 7.59 -2.79 -17.56
CA GLU A 19 8.10 -2.01 -18.69
C GLU A 19 7.51 -0.60 -18.64
N SER A 20 8.28 0.39 -19.11
CA SER A 20 7.87 1.79 -19.13
C SER A 20 6.73 1.99 -20.15
N SER A 21 5.48 1.82 -19.73
CA SER A 21 4.34 2.25 -20.53
C SER A 21 4.08 3.74 -20.29
N ALA A 22 3.67 4.45 -21.33
CA ALA A 22 3.42 5.90 -21.31
C ALA A 22 2.16 6.33 -20.55
N HIS A 23 1.58 5.44 -19.74
CA HIS A 23 0.37 5.72 -18.97
C HIS A 23 0.71 6.04 -17.51
N PRO A 24 0.05 7.02 -16.88
CA PRO A 24 0.17 7.20 -15.44
C PRO A 24 -0.32 5.93 -14.74
N LEU A 25 0.61 5.19 -14.15
CA LEU A 25 0.30 3.99 -13.37
C LEU A 25 -0.24 4.41 -12.01
N ALA A 26 -1.46 3.98 -11.68
CA ALA A 26 -2.01 4.13 -10.35
C ALA A 26 -1.16 3.34 -9.34
N THR A 27 -0.95 3.91 -8.15
CA THR A 27 -0.32 3.22 -7.03
C THR A 27 -1.40 2.96 -5.98
N ASN A 28 -1.54 1.71 -5.54
CA ASN A 28 -2.43 1.32 -4.45
C ASN A 28 -1.71 0.57 -3.32
N TYR A 29 -0.39 0.43 -3.45
CA TYR A 29 0.46 -0.21 -2.46
C TYR A 29 1.75 0.60 -2.28
N THR A 30 2.09 0.85 -1.02
CA THR A 30 3.35 1.51 -0.66
C THR A 30 4.09 0.66 0.35
N ASN A 31 5.40 0.51 0.16
CA ASN A 31 6.27 -0.16 1.12
C ASN A 31 7.51 0.69 1.41
N VAL A 32 8.01 0.62 2.64
CA VAL A 32 9.22 1.35 3.05
C VAL A 32 10.20 0.35 3.66
N GLY A 33 11.37 0.25 3.04
CA GLY A 33 12.51 -0.49 3.58
C GLY A 33 13.66 0.45 3.93
N VAL A 34 14.45 0.13 4.94
CA VAL A 34 15.65 0.91 5.30
C VAL A 34 16.86 -0.01 5.28
N ALA A 35 17.91 0.41 4.57
CA ALA A 35 19.19 -0.28 4.52
C ALA A 35 20.34 0.73 4.45
N GLN A 36 21.38 0.54 5.27
CA GLN A 36 22.55 1.42 5.34
C GLN A 36 22.23 2.92 5.48
N GLY A 37 21.17 3.28 6.21
CA GLY A 37 20.78 4.68 6.42
C GLY A 37 20.04 5.33 5.23
N ILE A 38 19.73 4.56 4.20
CA ILE A 38 18.88 4.97 3.08
C ILE A 38 17.53 4.29 3.20
N ALA A 39 16.47 5.08 3.12
CA ALA A 39 15.11 4.62 2.97
C ALA A 39 14.78 4.43 1.49
N TYR A 40 14.23 3.26 1.16
CA TYR A 40 13.65 2.93 -0.13
C TYR A 40 12.14 2.90 0.01
N VAL A 41 11.47 3.83 -0.66
CA VAL A 41 10.01 3.91 -0.72
C VAL A 41 9.56 3.35 -2.07
N ASP A 42 8.92 2.19 -2.03
CA ASP A 42 8.34 1.55 -3.19
C ASP A 42 6.89 1.95 -3.33
N PHE A 43 6.53 2.43 -4.52
CA PHE A 43 5.17 2.65 -4.94
C PHE A 43 4.83 1.60 -5.99
N GLY A 44 3.81 0.81 -5.73
CA GLY A 44 3.39 -0.26 -6.60
C GLY A 44 1.88 -0.39 -6.76
N PHE A 45 1.51 -1.28 -7.67
CA PHE A 45 0.14 -1.66 -7.93
C PHE A 45 -0.05 -3.15 -7.70
N ILE A 46 -1.00 -3.48 -6.84
CA ILE A 46 -1.49 -4.85 -6.65
C ILE A 46 -2.87 -4.93 -7.27
N GLU A 47 -3.07 -5.89 -8.18
CA GLU A 47 -4.36 -6.13 -8.82
C GLU A 47 -5.45 -6.45 -7.78
N PRO A 48 -6.53 -5.65 -7.65
CA PRO A 48 -7.58 -5.90 -6.66
C PRO A 48 -8.26 -7.27 -6.84
N ALA A 49 -8.39 -7.74 -8.09
CA ALA A 49 -8.94 -9.05 -8.39
C ALA A 49 -8.09 -10.19 -7.80
N LEU A 50 -6.76 -10.02 -7.73
CA LEU A 50 -5.85 -10.99 -7.13
C LEU A 50 -6.07 -11.07 -5.61
N LEU A 51 -6.23 -9.91 -4.94
CA LEU A 51 -6.56 -9.86 -3.51
C LEU A 51 -7.92 -10.52 -3.23
N GLY A 52 -8.91 -10.27 -4.07
CA GLY A 52 -10.24 -10.89 -3.99
C GLY A 52 -10.18 -12.41 -4.13
N ALA A 53 -9.40 -12.92 -5.09
CA ALA A 53 -9.20 -14.36 -5.28
C ALA A 53 -8.54 -15.01 -4.05
N ILE A 54 -7.48 -14.39 -3.50
CA ILE A 54 -6.81 -14.88 -2.29
C ILE A 54 -7.78 -14.92 -1.09
N ALA A 55 -8.55 -13.86 -0.90
CA ALA A 55 -9.54 -13.79 0.17
C ALA A 55 -10.61 -14.88 0.02
N LYS A 56 -11.05 -15.18 -1.21
CA LYS A 56 -11.98 -16.27 -1.50
C LYS A 56 -11.36 -17.63 -1.18
N THR A 57 -10.15 -17.93 -1.67
CA THR A 57 -9.43 -19.17 -1.37
C THR A 57 -9.27 -19.39 0.14
N ALA A 58 -8.93 -18.34 0.89
CA ALA A 58 -8.82 -18.41 2.34
C ALA A 58 -10.16 -18.70 3.04
N LYS A 59 -11.26 -18.12 2.55
CA LYS A 59 -12.62 -18.38 3.04
C LYS A 59 -13.09 -19.80 2.75
N ASP A 60 -12.71 -20.34 1.59
CA ASP A 60 -13.06 -21.69 1.15
C ASP A 60 -12.27 -22.78 1.89
N GLY A 61 -11.48 -22.41 2.92
CA GLY A 61 -10.69 -23.34 3.74
C GLY A 61 -9.43 -23.86 3.06
N GLN A 62 -9.14 -23.38 1.84
CA GLN A 62 -7.96 -23.75 1.09
C GLN A 62 -6.73 -22.99 1.58
N ALA A 63 -5.55 -23.57 1.36
CA ALA A 63 -4.29 -22.91 1.69
C ALA A 63 -4.10 -21.69 0.77
N ALA A 64 -4.34 -20.51 1.31
CA ALA A 64 -4.05 -19.26 0.60
C ALA A 64 -2.55 -19.13 0.32
N PRO A 65 -2.15 -18.51 -0.80
CA PRO A 65 -0.75 -18.33 -1.13
C PRO A 65 -0.04 -17.49 -0.06
N LYS A 66 1.24 -17.80 0.20
CA LYS A 66 2.07 -17.08 1.18
C LYS A 66 2.60 -15.73 0.66
N GLY A 67 2.40 -15.45 -0.62
CA GLY A 67 2.84 -14.22 -1.25
C GLY A 67 2.06 -13.88 -2.51
N LEU A 68 2.21 -12.64 -2.94
CA LEU A 68 1.60 -12.09 -4.14
C LEU A 68 2.62 -11.24 -4.89
N GLU A 69 2.42 -11.14 -6.20
CA GLU A 69 3.20 -10.27 -7.06
C GLU A 69 2.41 -9.01 -7.38
N GLY A 70 3.11 -7.88 -7.41
CA GLY A 70 2.56 -6.60 -7.88
C GLY A 70 3.52 -5.94 -8.87
N HIS A 71 3.08 -4.83 -9.44
CA HIS A 71 3.87 -4.02 -10.34
C HIS A 71 4.59 -2.93 -9.55
N LEU A 72 5.91 -2.83 -9.67
CA LEU A 72 6.67 -1.70 -9.17
C LEU A 72 6.45 -0.54 -10.15
N VAL A 73 5.78 0.51 -9.69
CA VAL A 73 5.54 1.73 -10.46
C VAL A 73 6.75 2.64 -10.37
N THR A 74 7.22 2.91 -9.14
CA THR A 74 8.43 3.71 -8.92
C THR A 74 9.06 3.40 -7.57
N ARG A 75 10.37 3.65 -7.46
CA ARG A 75 11.15 3.54 -6.22
C ARG A 75 11.86 4.85 -5.96
N GLY A 76 11.57 5.46 -4.82
CA GLY A 76 12.34 6.58 -4.29
C GLY A 76 13.42 6.10 -3.33
N ALA A 77 14.63 6.64 -3.44
CA ALA A 77 15.70 6.44 -2.46
C ALA A 77 16.01 7.78 -1.78
N MET A 78 16.04 7.81 -0.45
CA MET A 78 16.28 9.04 0.31
C MET A 78 16.95 8.77 1.66
N GLY A 79 17.63 9.77 2.23
CA GLY A 79 18.12 9.70 3.61
C GLY A 79 16.96 9.56 4.61
N VAL A 80 17.22 8.93 5.76
CA VAL A 80 16.20 8.74 6.81
C VAL A 80 15.67 10.07 7.35
N ASP A 81 16.49 11.12 7.37
CA ASP A 81 16.07 12.48 7.72
C ASP A 81 15.08 13.07 6.71
N VAL A 82 15.30 12.82 5.41
CA VAL A 82 14.37 13.20 4.34
C VAL A 82 13.06 12.42 4.46
N LEU A 83 13.13 11.12 4.77
CA LEU A 83 11.94 10.30 5.03
C LEU A 83 11.12 10.85 6.22
N ALA A 84 11.78 11.27 7.30
CA ALA A 84 11.09 11.85 8.46
C ALA A 84 10.35 13.14 8.10
N ARG A 85 10.94 13.99 7.27
CA ARG A 85 10.28 15.21 6.75
C ARG A 85 9.10 14.88 5.84
N LEU A 86 9.26 13.88 4.96
CA LEU A 86 8.17 13.40 4.12
C LEU A 86 6.99 12.91 4.96
N HIS A 87 7.25 12.17 6.03
CA HIS A 87 6.21 11.74 6.96
C HIS A 87 5.47 12.95 7.58
N GLN A 88 6.19 13.97 8.05
CA GLN A 88 5.58 15.18 8.60
C GLN A 88 4.69 15.90 7.59
N GLN A 89 5.16 16.03 6.33
CA GLN A 89 4.39 16.65 5.26
C GLN A 89 3.10 15.86 4.95
N ILE A 90 3.17 14.54 4.86
CA ILE A 90 2.01 13.68 4.64
C ILE A 90 1.01 13.84 5.78
N GLN A 91 1.47 13.81 7.05
CA GLN A 91 0.60 14.02 8.21
C GLN A 91 -0.13 15.37 8.14
N GLN A 92 0.58 16.44 7.80
CA GLN A 92 -0.01 17.77 7.66
C GLN A 92 -1.12 17.79 6.60
N VAL A 93 -0.86 17.21 5.41
CA VAL A 93 -1.87 17.11 4.35
C VAL A 93 -3.10 16.33 4.82
N LEU A 94 -2.91 15.18 5.46
CA LEU A 94 -4.02 14.34 5.93
C LEU A 94 -4.87 15.03 6.99
N VAL A 95 -4.25 15.78 7.91
CA VAL A 95 -4.95 16.58 8.92
C VAL A 95 -5.78 17.67 8.23
N SER A 96 -5.19 18.45 7.33
CA SER A 96 -5.91 19.50 6.60
C SER A 96 -7.10 18.95 5.80
N MET A 97 -6.96 17.78 5.18
CA MET A 97 -8.06 17.12 4.47
C MET A 97 -9.19 16.62 5.40
N ARG A 98 -8.86 16.20 6.62
CA ARG A 98 -9.88 15.83 7.61
C ARG A 98 -10.65 17.07 8.04
N ASP A 99 -9.95 18.16 8.33
CA ASP A 99 -10.56 19.37 8.86
C ASP A 99 -11.44 20.05 7.79
N ALA A 100 -11.02 20.03 6.52
CA ALA A 100 -11.86 20.45 5.39
C ALA A 100 -13.18 19.67 5.29
N ARG A 101 -13.13 18.33 5.35
CA ARG A 101 -14.32 17.47 5.33
C ARG A 101 -15.26 17.72 6.52
N GLN A 102 -14.72 18.05 7.69
CA GLN A 102 -15.53 18.39 8.86
C GLN A 102 -16.13 19.80 8.79
N GLY A 103 -15.51 20.72 8.06
CA GLY A 103 -16.07 22.03 7.76
C GLY A 103 -17.29 21.92 6.84
N GLU A 104 -17.19 21.11 5.77
CA GLU A 104 -18.30 20.88 4.82
C GLU A 104 -19.51 20.19 5.46
N LEU A 105 -19.32 19.37 6.49
CA LEU A 105 -20.40 18.69 7.22
C LEU A 105 -21.12 19.59 8.24
N LYS A 106 -20.60 20.78 8.54
CA LYS A 106 -21.15 21.71 9.55
C LYS A 106 -21.87 22.92 8.94
N THR A 107 -21.90 23.01 7.61
CA THR A 107 -22.68 23.96 6.80
C THR A 107 -23.82 23.24 6.12
#